data_AF-A0A929VUZ4-F1
#
_entry.id   AF-A0A929VUZ4-F1
#
_cell.length_a   1.000
_cell.length_b   1.000
_cell.length_c   1.000
_cell.angle_alpha   90.00
_cell.angle_beta   90.00
_cell.angle_gamma   90.00
#
_symmetry.space_group_name_H-M   'P 1'
#
loop_
_entity.id
_entity.type
_entity.pdbx_description
1 polymer ?
#
loop_
_entity_poly.entity_id
_entity_poly.type
_entity_poly.pdbx_seq_one_letter_code
_entity_poly.pdbx_strand_id
1 'polypeptide(L)'
;MFGLDTFLILNCVIYVSSFEKDNFAENIIGKSLFEISDLLECKKNSLGFFPAEINEDEFSIILNTIKKNKELYEKIKIVDVDNSVYGNISGSDRVVNVTFLYEDNLIIVYKGTAGDFEWKDNVEGTYNISDTKQQRMALSYFDEMVEKFKDVKKVYVSGHSKGGNKSQYIGVLRGNMSKLERIYSFDGQGFNSIFLKKYNKEIENNRHKIFNICNEYDYVN
;
A
#
# COMPACT_ATOMS: atom_id res chain seq x y z
N MET A 1 8.65 1.88 18.76
CA MET A 1 7.61 0.99 18.22
C MET A 1 6.61 1.86 17.47
N PHE A 2 6.43 1.64 16.17
CA PHE A 2 5.38 2.34 15.42
C PHE A 2 4.01 1.73 15.73
N GLY A 3 2.97 2.56 15.73
CA GLY A 3 1.59 2.16 16.00
C GLY A 3 0.79 1.93 14.72
N LEU A 4 -0.50 1.63 14.88
CA LEU A 4 -1.43 1.48 13.76
C LEU A 4 -1.58 2.78 12.95
N ASP A 5 -1.53 3.92 13.64
CA ASP A 5 -1.53 5.27 13.07
C ASP A 5 -0.41 5.50 12.06
N THR A 6 0.75 4.85 12.25
CA THR A 6 1.86 4.93 11.29
C THR A 6 1.47 4.32 9.96
N PHE A 7 0.75 3.19 9.93
CA PHE A 7 0.28 2.61 8.67
C PHE A 7 -0.75 3.49 7.98
N LEU A 8 -1.64 4.13 8.73
CA LEU A 8 -2.57 5.10 8.15
C LEU A 8 -1.82 6.25 7.48
N ILE A 9 -0.80 6.81 8.14
CA ILE A 9 0.03 7.89 7.60
C ILE A 9 0.80 7.44 6.36
N LEU A 10 1.41 6.24 6.37
CA LEU A 10 2.10 5.71 5.20
C LEU A 10 1.15 5.51 4.01
N ASN A 11 -0.06 5.00 4.26
CA ASN A 11 -1.09 4.89 3.23
C ASN A 11 -1.43 6.26 2.63
N CYS A 12 -1.63 7.30 3.45
CA CYS A 12 -1.90 8.64 2.92
C CYS A 12 -0.73 9.21 2.11
N VAL A 13 0.51 9.03 2.57
CA VAL A 13 1.70 9.60 1.91
C VAL A 13 1.89 9.06 0.50
N ILE A 14 1.75 7.74 0.30
CA ILE A 14 2.04 7.14 -1.02
C ILE A 14 1.01 7.50 -2.10
N TYR A 15 -0.12 8.12 -1.74
CA TYR A 15 -1.09 8.62 -2.70
C TYR A 15 -0.67 9.92 -3.38
N VAL A 16 0.27 10.68 -2.79
CA VAL A 16 0.76 11.94 -3.37
C VAL A 16 1.31 11.69 -4.77
N SER A 17 0.86 12.48 -5.74
CA SER A 17 1.18 12.32 -7.17
C SER A 17 2.68 12.29 -7.50
N SER A 18 3.53 12.85 -6.63
CA SER A 18 4.98 12.82 -6.79
C SER A 18 5.52 11.38 -6.84
N PHE A 19 4.91 10.42 -6.13
CA PHE A 19 5.33 9.01 -6.17
C PHE A 19 5.12 8.34 -7.55
N GLU A 20 4.31 8.94 -8.43
CA GLU A 20 4.10 8.44 -9.80
C GLU A 20 5.19 8.91 -10.78
N LYS A 21 6.14 9.74 -10.32
CA LYS A 21 7.22 10.30 -11.15
C LYS A 21 8.54 9.59 -10.85
N ASP A 22 9.19 9.07 -11.89
CA ASP A 22 10.49 8.37 -11.80
C ASP A 22 11.54 9.20 -11.07
N ASN A 23 11.68 10.47 -11.47
CA ASN A 23 12.67 11.37 -10.88
C ASN A 23 12.45 11.63 -9.38
N PHE A 24 11.21 11.60 -8.89
CA PHE A 24 10.94 11.77 -7.48
C PHE A 24 11.27 10.49 -6.71
N ALA A 25 10.83 9.34 -7.23
CA ALA A 25 11.10 8.03 -6.63
C ALA A 25 12.61 7.80 -6.43
N GLU A 26 13.43 8.03 -7.45
CA GLU A 26 14.89 7.88 -7.37
C GLU A 26 15.52 8.82 -6.32
N ASN A 27 15.01 10.04 -6.18
CA ASN A 27 15.56 11.07 -5.30
C ASN A 27 15.20 10.91 -3.82
N ILE A 28 14.25 10.03 -3.49
CA ILE A 28 13.80 9.79 -2.11
C ILE A 28 14.30 8.46 -1.54
N ILE A 29 14.81 7.54 -2.38
CA ILE A 29 15.41 6.29 -1.88
C ILE A 29 16.55 6.60 -0.91
N GLY A 30 16.53 5.95 0.25
CA GLY A 30 17.49 6.13 1.34
C GLY A 30 17.13 7.27 2.30
N LYS A 31 16.19 8.15 1.95
CA LYS A 31 15.70 9.21 2.84
C LYS A 31 14.62 8.70 3.78
N SER A 32 14.52 9.33 4.94
CA SER A 32 13.45 9.12 5.90
C SER A 32 12.16 9.85 5.52
N LEU A 33 11.04 9.40 6.06
CA LEU A 33 9.75 10.06 5.88
C LEU A 33 9.78 11.50 6.41
N PHE A 34 10.52 11.75 7.49
CA PHE A 34 10.72 13.10 8.02
C PHE A 34 11.46 14.01 7.03
N GLU A 35 12.58 13.55 6.45
CA GLU A 35 13.38 14.34 5.50
C GLU A 35 12.63 14.73 4.23
N ILE A 36 11.72 13.87 3.76
CA ILE A 36 10.94 14.17 2.56
C ILE A 36 9.64 14.91 2.85
N SER A 37 9.29 15.13 4.12
CA SER A 37 7.97 15.65 4.49
C SER A 37 7.65 17.02 3.89
N ASP A 38 8.66 17.87 3.68
CA ASP A 38 8.52 19.18 3.01
C ASP A 38 8.39 19.08 1.48
N LEU A 39 8.65 17.91 0.91
CA LEU A 39 8.49 17.63 -0.53
C LEU A 39 7.11 17.06 -0.87
N LEU A 40 6.32 16.72 0.14
CA LEU A 40 5.01 16.10 -0.01
C LEU A 40 3.93 17.17 -0.12
N GLU A 41 3.19 17.16 -1.22
CA GLU A 41 2.13 18.12 -1.49
C GLU A 41 0.84 17.40 -1.91
N CYS A 42 -0.27 17.70 -1.25
CA CYS A 42 -1.59 17.26 -1.71
C CYS A 42 -2.07 18.21 -2.80
N LYS A 43 -1.99 17.78 -4.06
CA LYS A 43 -2.40 18.58 -5.23
C LYS A 43 -3.46 17.84 -6.02
N LYS A 44 -4.42 18.60 -6.54
CA LYS A 44 -5.43 18.08 -7.47
C LYS A 44 -4.77 17.54 -8.73
N ASN A 45 -5.30 16.43 -9.23
CA ASN A 45 -4.94 15.92 -10.55
C ASN A 45 -5.55 16.79 -11.67
N SER A 46 -5.29 16.43 -12.92
CA SER A 46 -5.81 17.13 -14.11
C SER A 46 -7.34 17.18 -14.19
N LEU A 47 -8.03 16.28 -13.48
CA LEU A 47 -9.49 16.21 -13.39
C LEU A 47 -10.05 16.98 -12.19
N GLY A 48 -9.20 17.64 -11.40
CA GLY A 48 -9.61 18.46 -10.26
C GLY A 48 -9.83 17.68 -8.95
N PHE A 49 -9.50 16.40 -8.91
CA PHE A 49 -9.66 15.55 -7.72
C PHE A 49 -8.38 15.49 -6.89
N PHE A 50 -8.53 15.52 -5.56
CA PHE A 50 -7.42 15.28 -4.65
C PHE A 50 -7.04 13.78 -4.58
N PRO A 51 -5.77 13.44 -4.30
CA PRO A 51 -5.35 12.06 -4.13
C PRO A 51 -6.12 11.40 -2.96
N ALA A 52 -6.72 10.23 -3.18
CA ALA A 52 -7.59 9.57 -2.19
C ALA A 52 -8.72 10.46 -1.64
N GLU A 53 -9.10 11.53 -2.33
CA GLU A 53 -10.10 12.51 -1.89
C GLU A 53 -9.79 13.20 -0.55
N ILE A 54 -8.55 13.11 -0.04
CA ILE A 54 -8.11 13.87 1.15
C ILE A 54 -7.83 15.32 0.77
N ASN A 55 -8.42 16.28 1.48
CA ASN A 55 -8.19 17.69 1.17
C ASN A 55 -6.85 18.20 1.72
N GLU A 56 -6.45 19.42 1.34
CA GLU A 56 -5.18 20.03 1.76
C GLU A 56 -5.07 20.22 3.29
N ASP A 57 -6.16 20.60 3.96
CA ASP A 57 -6.18 20.81 5.40
C ASP A 57 -5.99 19.49 6.16
N GLU A 58 -6.69 18.43 5.74
CA GLU A 58 -6.54 17.09 6.30
C GLU A 58 -5.13 16.54 6.05
N PHE A 59 -4.61 16.70 4.84
CA PHE A 59 -3.24 16.28 4.53
C PHE A 59 -2.19 17.07 5.33
N SER A 60 -2.45 18.35 5.63
CA SER A 60 -1.58 19.15 6.48
C SER A 60 -1.47 18.58 7.90
N ILE A 61 -2.53 17.94 8.42
CA ILE A 61 -2.51 17.25 9.72
C ILE A 61 -1.55 16.06 9.66
N ILE A 62 -1.52 15.32 8.55
CA ILE A 62 -0.58 14.22 8.33
C ILE A 62 0.87 14.74 8.37
N LEU A 63 1.18 15.79 7.60
CA LEU A 63 2.52 16.38 7.57
C LEU A 63 2.94 16.94 8.93
N ASN A 64 2.02 17.61 9.64
CA ASN A 64 2.25 18.12 10.99
C ASN A 64 2.51 16.98 11.99
N THR A 65 1.84 15.84 11.82
CA THR A 65 2.06 14.65 12.66
C THR A 65 3.44 14.07 12.42
N ILE A 66 3.89 14.00 11.16
CA ILE A 66 5.25 13.58 10.80
C ILE A 66 6.28 14.52 11.45
N LYS A 67 6.08 15.83 11.32
CA LYS A 67 7.00 16.85 11.85
C LYS A 67 7.09 16.85 13.37
N LYS A 68 5.96 16.71 14.07
CA LYS A 68 5.91 16.66 15.54
C LYS A 68 6.51 15.37 16.13
N ASN A 69 6.47 14.28 15.37
CA ASN A 69 6.97 12.97 15.80
C ASN A 69 8.30 12.61 15.11
N LYS A 70 9.21 13.59 15.02
CA LYS A 70 10.52 13.48 14.36
C LYS A 70 11.26 12.18 14.68
N GLU A 71 11.38 11.82 15.96
CA GLU A 71 12.14 10.63 16.40
C GLU A 71 11.63 9.32 15.77
N LEU A 72 10.34 9.22 15.52
CA LEU A 72 9.73 8.06 14.86
C LEU A 72 9.99 8.10 13.35
N TYR A 73 9.67 9.22 12.71
CA TYR A 73 9.64 9.32 11.26
C TYR A 73 11.02 9.53 10.61
N GLU A 74 12.04 9.92 11.37
CA GLU A 74 13.44 9.85 10.93
C GLU A 74 13.94 8.40 10.83
N LYS A 75 13.35 7.47 11.59
CA LYS A 75 13.73 6.05 11.58
C LYS A 75 13.04 5.25 10.49
N ILE A 76 11.98 5.79 9.86
CA ILE A 76 11.25 5.15 8.76
C ILE A 76 11.87 5.61 7.44
N LYS A 77 12.68 4.76 6.83
CA LYS A 77 13.37 5.04 5.56
C LYS A 77 12.65 4.45 4.37
N ILE A 78 12.60 5.18 3.27
CA ILE A 78 12.12 4.66 1.99
C ILE A 78 13.28 3.88 1.37
N VAL A 79 13.08 2.60 1.09
CA VAL A 79 14.12 1.71 0.56
C VAL A 79 13.82 1.21 -0.83
N ASP A 80 12.57 1.33 -1.28
CA ASP A 80 12.16 0.96 -2.63
C ASP A 80 10.84 1.67 -3.01
N VAL A 81 10.69 2.02 -4.28
CA VAL A 81 9.45 2.54 -4.87
C VAL A 81 9.31 1.88 -6.24
N ASP A 82 8.26 1.08 -6.42
CA ASP A 82 7.85 0.58 -7.72
C ASP A 82 6.69 1.42 -8.25
N ASN A 83 6.99 2.17 -9.30
CA ASN A 83 6.02 2.89 -10.12
C ASN A 83 6.20 2.57 -11.60
N SER A 84 6.73 1.39 -11.94
CA SER A 84 7.11 1.02 -13.31
C SER A 84 5.92 0.73 -14.24
N VAL A 85 4.72 0.60 -13.67
CA VAL A 85 3.52 0.11 -14.36
C VAL A 85 2.51 1.24 -14.53
N TYR A 86 2.13 1.49 -15.77
CA TYR A 86 1.05 2.43 -16.09
C TYR A 86 -0.32 1.86 -15.74
N GLY A 87 -1.15 2.67 -15.08
CA GLY A 87 -2.54 2.41 -14.75
C GLY A 87 -3.53 2.76 -15.87
N ASN A 88 -3.06 3.39 -16.95
CA ASN A 88 -3.90 3.79 -18.09
C ASN A 88 -3.12 3.82 -19.42
N ILE A 89 -3.84 4.00 -20.53
CA ILE A 89 -3.26 4.03 -21.88
C ILE A 89 -2.39 5.28 -22.11
N SER A 90 -2.76 6.42 -21.51
CA SER A 90 -2.06 7.69 -21.70
C SER A 90 -0.70 7.74 -21.00
N GLY A 91 -0.46 6.84 -20.04
CA GLY A 91 0.74 6.82 -19.22
C GLY A 91 0.78 7.91 -18.14
N SER A 92 -0.37 8.53 -17.83
CA SER A 92 -0.45 9.59 -16.81
C SER A 92 -0.57 9.05 -15.39
N ASP A 93 -1.16 7.86 -15.24
CA ASP A 93 -1.42 7.26 -13.94
C ASP A 93 -0.48 6.07 -13.75
N ARG A 94 0.07 5.91 -12.55
CA ARG A 94 0.95 4.78 -12.25
C ARG A 94 0.49 3.98 -11.04
N VAL A 95 0.63 2.66 -11.15
CA VAL A 95 0.51 1.76 -9.99
C VAL A 95 1.73 2.03 -9.10
N VAL A 96 1.51 2.29 -7.81
CA VAL A 96 2.60 2.64 -6.87
C VAL A 96 2.64 1.65 -5.72
N ASN A 97 3.82 1.09 -5.48
CA ASN A 97 4.13 0.26 -4.32
C ASN A 97 5.38 0.85 -3.65
N VAL A 98 5.40 0.96 -2.33
CA VAL A 98 6.53 1.55 -1.60
C VAL A 98 6.95 0.63 -0.47
N THR A 99 8.25 0.40 -0.36
CA THR A 99 8.84 -0.35 0.75
C THR A 99 9.60 0.60 1.66
N PHE A 100 9.29 0.49 2.94
CA PHE A 100 9.94 1.22 4.01
C PHE A 100 10.72 0.27 4.92
N LEU A 101 11.79 0.77 5.50
CA LEU A 101 12.54 0.10 6.56
C LEU A 101 12.42 0.92 7.85
N TYR A 102 11.96 0.28 8.92
CA TYR A 102 11.97 0.82 10.27
C TYR A 102 12.81 -0.08 11.16
N GLU A 103 14.02 0.37 11.48
CA GLU A 103 15.01 -0.45 12.20
C GLU A 103 15.18 -1.81 11.47
N ASP A 104 14.90 -2.94 12.14
CA ASP A 104 14.97 -4.28 11.56
C ASP A 104 13.63 -4.78 10.98
N ASN A 105 12.70 -3.88 10.64
CA ASN A 105 11.36 -4.24 10.18
C ASN A 105 11.10 -3.70 8.76
N LEU A 106 10.62 -4.56 7.88
CA LEU A 106 10.18 -4.20 6.54
C LEU A 106 8.69 -3.84 6.55
N ILE A 107 8.31 -2.75 5.92
CA ILE A 107 6.93 -2.33 5.75
C ILE A 107 6.66 -2.14 4.26
N ILE A 108 5.75 -2.91 3.68
CA ILE A 108 5.39 -2.82 2.27
C ILE A 108 4.00 -2.22 2.17
N VAL A 109 3.86 -1.11 1.43
CA VAL A 109 2.59 -0.39 1.29
C VAL A 109 2.18 -0.32 -0.17
N TYR A 110 0.96 -0.77 -0.46
CA TYR A 110 0.36 -0.74 -1.80
C TYR A 110 -0.61 0.42 -1.93
N LYS A 111 -0.43 1.27 -2.95
CA LYS A 111 -1.43 2.29 -3.30
C LYS A 111 -2.70 1.61 -3.83
N GLY A 112 -3.84 2.27 -3.61
CA GLY A 112 -5.10 1.92 -4.23
C GLY A 112 -5.12 2.12 -5.75
N THR A 113 -6.32 2.14 -6.32
CA THR A 113 -6.58 2.10 -7.76
C THR A 113 -5.88 3.22 -8.53
N ALA A 114 -5.05 2.87 -9.51
CA ALA A 114 -4.45 3.75 -10.49
C ALA A 114 -5.07 3.54 -11.88
N GLY A 115 -5.80 4.54 -12.37
CA GLY A 115 -6.32 4.62 -13.73
C GLY A 115 -7.31 3.51 -14.13
N ASP A 116 -7.67 3.51 -15.41
CA ASP A 116 -8.71 2.64 -15.98
C ASP A 116 -8.36 1.14 -15.91
N PHE A 117 -7.08 0.79 -15.94
CA PHE A 117 -6.65 -0.61 -15.93
C PHE A 117 -6.85 -1.25 -14.56
N GLU A 118 -6.57 -0.55 -13.46
CA GLU A 118 -6.87 -1.09 -12.14
C GLU A 118 -8.37 -1.05 -11.83
N TRP A 119 -9.13 -0.11 -12.40
CA TRP A 119 -10.60 -0.14 -12.35
C TRP A 119 -11.18 -1.38 -13.03
N LYS A 120 -10.65 -1.74 -14.22
CA LYS A 120 -11.03 -2.99 -14.88
C LYS A 120 -10.64 -4.22 -14.05
N ASP A 121 -9.44 -4.23 -13.46
CA ASP A 121 -8.96 -5.30 -12.57
C ASP A 121 -9.85 -5.45 -11.31
N ASN A 122 -10.36 -4.34 -10.76
CA ASN A 122 -11.36 -4.36 -9.68
C ASN A 122 -12.63 -5.08 -10.10
N VAL A 123 -13.18 -4.72 -11.25
CA VAL A 123 -14.40 -5.32 -11.80
C VAL A 123 -14.21 -6.82 -12.03
N GLU A 124 -13.12 -7.23 -12.69
CA GLU A 124 -12.81 -8.65 -12.91
C GLU A 124 -12.68 -9.44 -11.59
N GLY A 125 -12.07 -8.81 -10.57
CA GLY A 125 -11.95 -9.36 -9.22
C GLY A 125 -13.27 -9.58 -8.49
N THR A 126 -14.39 -9.00 -8.95
CA THR A 126 -15.70 -9.21 -8.31
C THR A 126 -16.45 -10.45 -8.81
N TYR A 127 -16.19 -10.96 -10.03
CA TYR A 127 -17.00 -12.06 -10.59
C TYR A 127 -16.31 -13.06 -11.51
N ASN A 128 -15.16 -12.74 -12.11
CA ASN A 128 -14.64 -13.53 -13.23
C ASN A 128 -13.50 -14.49 -12.87
N ILE A 129 -12.64 -14.09 -11.93
CA ILE A 129 -11.36 -14.76 -11.71
C ILE A 129 -11.06 -14.85 -10.22
N SER A 130 -10.29 -15.87 -9.81
CA SER A 130 -9.77 -15.93 -8.44
C SER A 130 -8.67 -14.91 -8.23
N ASP A 131 -7.70 -14.84 -9.15
CA ASP A 131 -6.49 -14.03 -9.01
C ASP A 131 -6.46 -12.98 -10.11
N THR A 132 -6.45 -11.71 -9.74
CA THR A 132 -6.34 -10.62 -10.69
C THR A 132 -4.89 -10.39 -11.10
N LYS A 133 -4.67 -9.61 -12.17
CA LYS A 133 -3.32 -9.30 -12.63
C LYS A 133 -2.60 -8.46 -11.56
N GLN A 134 -3.29 -7.48 -10.99
CA GLN A 134 -2.71 -6.58 -9.99
C GLN A 134 -2.40 -7.29 -8.66
N GLN A 135 -3.21 -8.28 -8.26
CA GLN A 135 -2.89 -9.13 -7.11
C GLN A 135 -1.59 -9.93 -7.31
N ARG A 136 -1.41 -10.55 -8.48
CA ARG A 136 -0.18 -11.28 -8.80
C ARG A 136 1.05 -10.37 -8.85
N MET A 137 0.91 -9.17 -9.42
CA MET A 137 2.00 -8.19 -9.46
C MET A 137 2.39 -7.71 -8.06
N ALA A 138 1.41 -7.45 -7.19
CA ALA A 138 1.66 -7.12 -5.79
C ALA A 138 2.41 -8.25 -5.05
N LEU A 139 2.06 -9.52 -5.31
CA LEU A 139 2.77 -10.68 -4.76
C LEU A 139 4.21 -10.79 -5.27
N SER A 140 4.45 -10.54 -6.56
CA SER A 140 5.80 -10.50 -7.10
C SER A 140 6.65 -9.41 -6.43
N TYR A 141 6.09 -8.20 -6.25
CA TYR A 141 6.77 -7.12 -5.53
C TYR A 141 7.07 -7.51 -4.07
N PHE A 142 6.12 -8.15 -3.37
CA PHE A 142 6.32 -8.64 -2.01
C PHE A 142 7.48 -9.63 -1.93
N ASP A 143 7.46 -10.67 -2.77
CA ASP A 143 8.47 -11.73 -2.75
C ASP A 143 9.86 -11.16 -3.08
N GLU A 144 9.96 -10.22 -4.02
CA GLU A 144 11.20 -9.52 -4.35
C GLU A 144 11.75 -8.72 -3.16
N MET A 145 10.90 -7.95 -2.49
CA MET A 145 11.32 -7.13 -1.36
C MET A 145 11.72 -7.98 -0.15
N VAL A 146 11.01 -9.07 0.13
CA VAL A 146 11.38 -9.99 1.21
C VAL A 146 12.72 -10.66 0.93
N GLU A 147 13.02 -11.03 -0.31
CA GLU A 147 14.32 -11.59 -0.68
C GLU A 147 15.44 -10.54 -0.60
N LYS A 148 15.21 -9.34 -1.15
CA LYS A 148 16.15 -8.21 -1.11
C LYS A 148 16.51 -7.79 0.32
N PHE A 149 15.54 -7.88 1.24
CA PHE A 149 15.69 -7.51 2.65
C PHE A 149 15.58 -8.74 3.58
N LYS A 150 16.17 -9.87 3.19
CA LYS A 150 16.05 -11.14 3.92
C LYS A 150 16.48 -11.12 5.38
N ASP A 151 17.29 -10.16 5.81
CA ASP A 151 17.84 -10.10 7.18
C ASP A 151 16.92 -9.37 8.18
N VAL A 152 15.79 -8.79 7.72
CA VAL A 152 14.80 -8.17 8.61
C VAL A 152 14.19 -9.20 9.56
N LYS A 153 13.78 -8.72 10.75
CA LYS A 153 13.12 -9.53 11.77
C LYS A 153 11.66 -9.76 11.46
N LYS A 154 10.97 -8.71 11.01
CA LYS A 154 9.53 -8.75 10.75
C LYS A 154 9.17 -8.02 9.46
N VAL A 155 8.10 -8.48 8.84
CA VAL A 155 7.49 -7.90 7.66
C VAL A 155 6.07 -7.50 8.00
N TYR A 156 5.70 -6.28 7.64
CA TYR A 156 4.36 -5.74 7.74
C TYR A 156 3.91 -5.33 6.36
N VAL A 157 2.62 -5.49 6.08
CA VAL A 157 2.06 -5.08 4.80
C VAL A 157 0.82 -4.25 5.05
N SER A 158 0.64 -3.20 4.26
CA SER A 158 -0.56 -2.39 4.33
C SER A 158 -0.98 -1.85 2.98
N GLY A 159 -2.23 -1.43 2.89
CA GLY A 159 -2.77 -0.76 1.72
C GLY A 159 -4.17 -0.28 1.98
N HIS A 160 -4.58 0.72 1.21
CA HIS A 160 -5.93 1.28 1.22
C HIS A 160 -6.69 0.94 -0.07
N SER A 161 -8.01 0.72 -0.01
CA SER A 161 -8.85 0.44 -1.19
C SER A 161 -8.33 -0.78 -1.99
N LYS A 162 -7.98 -0.65 -3.27
CA LYS A 162 -7.28 -1.72 -4.03
C LYS A 162 -6.01 -2.19 -3.33
N GLY A 163 -5.25 -1.29 -2.73
CA GLY A 163 -4.05 -1.61 -1.96
C GLY A 163 -4.38 -2.49 -0.76
N GLY A 164 -5.55 -2.29 -0.16
CA GLY A 164 -6.08 -3.14 0.89
C GLY A 164 -6.33 -4.56 0.39
N ASN A 165 -6.95 -4.73 -0.78
CA ASN A 165 -7.13 -6.03 -1.44
C ASN A 165 -5.80 -6.73 -1.75
N LYS A 166 -4.84 -6.00 -2.33
CA LYS A 166 -3.47 -6.48 -2.59
C LYS A 166 -2.82 -6.98 -1.29
N SER A 167 -2.96 -6.23 -0.21
CA SER A 167 -2.41 -6.58 1.11
C SER A 167 -3.05 -7.85 1.68
N GLN A 168 -4.38 -7.97 1.63
CA GLN A 168 -5.08 -9.19 2.05
C GLN A 168 -4.65 -10.40 1.22
N TYR A 169 -4.43 -10.23 -0.09
CA TYR A 169 -3.97 -11.28 -0.98
C TYR A 169 -2.58 -11.82 -0.57
N ILE A 170 -1.66 -10.93 -0.17
CA ILE A 170 -0.38 -11.34 0.44
C ILE A 170 -0.63 -12.13 1.73
N GLY A 171 -1.51 -11.63 2.60
CA GLY A 171 -1.86 -12.31 3.85
C GLY A 171 -2.36 -13.74 3.63
N VAL A 172 -3.21 -13.93 2.62
CA VAL A 172 -3.72 -15.25 2.25
C VAL A 172 -2.58 -16.15 1.75
N LEU A 173 -1.72 -15.69 0.83
CA LEU A 173 -0.74 -16.56 0.16
C LEU A 173 0.62 -16.72 0.87
N ARG A 174 0.95 -15.80 1.78
CA ARG A 174 2.24 -15.76 2.50
C ARG A 174 2.07 -15.71 4.02
N GLY A 175 0.84 -15.85 4.53
CA GLY A 175 0.57 -15.84 5.97
C GLY A 175 1.29 -16.93 6.77
N ASN A 176 1.73 -18.02 6.13
CA ASN A 176 2.57 -19.04 6.75
C ASN A 176 4.03 -18.61 6.96
N MET A 177 4.49 -17.52 6.33
CA MET A 177 5.83 -16.97 6.50
C MET A 177 6.01 -16.49 7.94
N SER A 178 7.04 -16.99 8.63
CA SER A 178 7.28 -16.69 10.05
C SER A 178 7.55 -15.21 10.31
N LYS A 179 8.24 -14.52 9.39
CA LYS A 179 8.55 -13.10 9.50
C LYS A 179 7.36 -12.19 9.21
N LEU A 180 6.35 -12.66 8.48
CA LEU A 180 5.16 -11.86 8.21
C LEU A 180 4.33 -11.73 9.48
N GLU A 181 4.34 -10.55 10.09
CA GLU A 181 3.78 -10.30 11.42
C GLU A 181 2.31 -9.88 11.35
N ARG A 182 2.01 -8.87 10.52
CA ARG A 182 0.67 -8.29 10.37
C ARG A 182 0.43 -7.76 8.96
N ILE A 183 -0.82 -7.87 8.52
CA ILE A 183 -1.39 -7.23 7.34
C ILE A 183 -2.47 -6.25 7.82
N TYR A 184 -2.41 -5.00 7.37
CA TYR A 184 -3.41 -3.98 7.66
C TYR A 184 -4.10 -3.53 6.36
N SER A 185 -5.34 -3.95 6.19
CA SER A 185 -6.17 -3.57 5.04
C SER A 185 -7.11 -2.44 5.46
N PHE A 186 -6.89 -1.24 4.93
CA PHE A 186 -7.75 -0.07 5.17
C PHE A 186 -8.78 0.03 4.06
N ASP A 187 -10.05 -0.09 4.40
CA ASP A 187 -11.15 -0.03 3.43
C ASP A 187 -10.88 -0.84 2.16
N GLY A 188 -10.34 -2.05 2.36
CA GLY A 188 -9.83 -2.90 1.30
C GLY A 188 -10.92 -3.73 0.65
N GLN A 189 -11.03 -3.63 -0.69
CA GLN A 189 -11.95 -4.46 -1.48
C GLN A 189 -11.82 -5.95 -1.09
N GLY A 190 -12.95 -6.60 -0.81
CA GLY A 190 -13.02 -8.03 -0.51
C GLY A 190 -12.71 -8.95 -1.70
N PHE A 191 -12.97 -10.25 -1.53
CA PHE A 191 -12.76 -11.26 -2.56
C PHE A 191 -14.07 -11.94 -2.97
N ASN A 192 -14.17 -12.31 -4.24
CA ASN A 192 -15.33 -13.05 -4.75
C ASN A 192 -15.34 -14.52 -4.26
N SER A 193 -16.48 -15.19 -4.47
CA SER A 193 -16.68 -16.58 -4.05
C SER A 193 -15.72 -17.58 -4.72
N ILE A 194 -15.23 -17.30 -5.93
CA ILE A 194 -14.26 -18.14 -6.65
C ILE A 194 -12.93 -18.14 -5.91
N PHE A 195 -12.43 -16.95 -5.52
CA PHE A 195 -11.22 -16.83 -4.71
C PHE A 195 -11.38 -17.49 -3.34
N LEU A 196 -12.49 -17.20 -2.63
CA LEU A 196 -12.76 -17.78 -1.31
C LEU A 196 -12.80 -19.31 -1.34
N LYS A 197 -13.38 -19.90 -2.40
CA LYS A 197 -13.39 -21.35 -2.60
C LYS A 197 -12.00 -21.89 -2.90
N LYS A 198 -11.22 -21.20 -3.74
CA LYS A 198 -9.87 -21.62 -4.15
C LYS A 198 -8.90 -21.63 -2.96
N TYR A 199 -8.93 -20.60 -2.12
CA TYR A 199 -7.96 -20.39 -1.04
C TYR A 199 -8.55 -20.60 0.36
N ASN A 200 -9.62 -21.39 0.48
CA ASN A 200 -10.32 -21.59 1.75
C ASN A 200 -9.38 -22.03 2.88
N LYS A 201 -8.45 -22.95 2.60
CA LYS A 201 -7.50 -23.48 3.57
C LYS A 201 -6.47 -22.42 4.00
N GLU A 202 -5.92 -21.70 3.04
CA GLU A 202 -4.98 -20.60 3.28
C GLU A 202 -5.65 -19.50 4.10
N ILE A 203 -6.88 -19.12 3.76
CA ILE A 203 -7.67 -18.14 4.52
C ILE A 203 -7.85 -18.60 5.97
N GLU A 204 -8.30 -19.83 6.21
CA GLU A 204 -8.52 -20.33 7.57
C GLU A 204 -7.23 -20.31 8.40
N ASN A 205 -6.12 -20.75 7.80
CA ASN A 205 -4.83 -20.79 8.48
C ASN A 205 -4.24 -19.40 8.73
N ASN A 206 -4.44 -18.46 7.80
CA ASN A 206 -3.69 -17.20 7.77
C ASN A 206 -4.50 -15.98 8.22
N ARG A 207 -5.83 -16.06 8.34
CA ARG A 207 -6.70 -14.92 8.70
C ARG A 207 -6.29 -14.19 9.97
N HIS A 208 -5.66 -14.89 10.93
CA HIS A 208 -5.21 -14.32 12.19
C HIS A 208 -4.11 -13.24 12.04
N LYS A 209 -3.50 -13.13 10.86
CA LYS A 209 -2.53 -12.07 10.52
C LYS A 209 -3.17 -10.88 9.80
N ILE A 210 -4.41 -11.01 9.34
CA ILE A 210 -5.10 -10.03 8.50
C ILE A 210 -6.07 -9.22 9.34
N PHE A 211 -5.84 -7.90 9.38
CA PHE A 211 -6.67 -6.94 10.09
C PHE A 211 -7.32 -6.02 9.07
N ASN A 212 -8.63 -6.18 8.90
CA ASN A 212 -9.44 -5.29 8.09
C ASN A 212 -9.92 -4.13 8.98
N ILE A 213 -9.64 -2.91 8.54
CA ILE A 213 -10.00 -1.67 9.21
C ILE A 213 -10.95 -0.96 8.25
N CYS A 214 -12.23 -1.03 8.58
CA CYS A 214 -13.31 -0.60 7.70
C CYS A 214 -14.07 0.55 8.35
N ASN A 215 -14.35 1.59 7.57
CA ASN A 215 -15.30 2.62 7.99
C ASN A 215 -16.74 2.10 7.87
N GLU A 216 -17.62 2.51 8.79
CA GLU A 216 -18.99 1.97 8.92
C GLU A 216 -19.84 2.15 7.65
N TYR A 217 -19.57 3.19 6.87
CA TYR A 217 -20.33 3.56 5.68
C TYR A 217 -19.56 3.37 4.37
N ASP A 218 -18.44 2.65 4.40
CA ASP A 218 -17.68 2.36 3.19
C ASP A 218 -18.16 1.08 2.51
N TYR A 219 -18.74 1.24 1.31
CA TYR A 219 -19.27 0.16 0.48
C TYR A 219 -18.21 -0.60 -0.33
N VAL A 220 -16.93 -0.23 -0.23
CA VAL A 220 -15.83 -0.98 -0.85
C VAL A 220 -15.63 -2.35 -0.17
N ASN A 221 -15.96 -2.43 1.13
CA ASN A 221 -15.65 -3.57 2.02
C ASN A 221 -16.71 -4.67 2.02
#